data_AF-A0A958C4C2-F1
#
_entry.id   AF-A0A958C4C2-F1
#
_cell.length_a   1.000
_cell.length_b   1.000
_cell.length_c   1.000
_cell.angle_alpha   90.00
_cell.angle_beta   90.00
_cell.angle_gamma   90.00
#
_symmetry.space_group_name_H-M   'P 1'
#
loop_
_entity.id
_entity.type
_entity.pdbx_description
1 polymer ?
#
loop_
_entity_poly.entity_id
_entity_poly.type
_entity_poly.pdbx_seq_one_letter_code
_entity_poly.pdbx_strand_id
1 'polypeptide(L)' 'MNWPGRLQQASFVRRDNRFRAWVLRDGELISAHVPNSGRLGELLT' A
#
# COMPACT_ATOMS: atom_id res chain seq x y z
N MET A 1 -15.67 -2.79 -11.32
CA MET A 1 -14.59 -1.84 -11.00
C MET A 1 -13.51 -2.06 -12.04
N ASN A 2 -13.22 -1.07 -12.90
CA ASN A 2 -12.24 -1.20 -13.99
C ASN A 2 -10.99 -0.41 -13.61
N TRP A 3 -9.94 -1.11 -13.21
CA TRP A 3 -8.64 -0.48 -12.96
C TRP A 3 -7.95 -0.19 -14.30
N PRO A 4 -7.26 0.96 -14.45
CA PRO A 4 -6.59 1.33 -15.70
C PRO A 4 -5.39 0.43 -16.04
N GLY A 5 -5.00 -0.46 -15.13
CA GLY A 5 -3.94 -1.44 -15.32
C GLY A 5 -4.13 -2.67 -14.43
N ARG A 6 -3.28 -3.68 -14.63
CA ARG A 6 -3.29 -4.90 -13.82
C ARG A 6 -2.80 -4.60 -12.40
N LEU A 7 -3.61 -4.97 -11.40
CA LEU A 7 -3.17 -4.94 -10.00
C LEU A 7 -2.08 -5.98 -9.78
N GLN A 8 -1.02 -5.57 -9.08
CA GLN A 8 0.10 -6.43 -8.72
C GLN A 8 0.08 -6.66 -7.21
N GLN A 9 0.28 -7.91 -6.80
CA GLN A 9 0.33 -8.27 -5.39
C GLN A 9 1.64 -7.79 -4.77
N ALA A 10 1.58 -7.32 -3.53
CA ALA A 10 2.72 -6.93 -2.71
C ALA A 10 2.38 -7.18 -1.23
N SER A 11 3.41 -7.32 -0.40
CA SER A 11 3.24 -7.41 1.05
C SER A 11 3.32 -6.04 1.69
N PHE A 12 2.35 -5.69 2.53
CA PHE A 12 2.43 -4.47 3.34
C PHE A 12 3.62 -4.57 4.32
N VAL A 13 4.38 -3.48 4.46
CA VAL A 13 5.50 -3.41 5.41
C VAL A 13 5.21 -2.40 6.51
N ARG A 14 4.93 -1.14 6.15
CA ARG A 14 4.53 -0.10 7.10
C ARG A 14 3.92 1.10 6.39
N ARG A 15 3.07 1.85 7.09
CA ARG A 15 2.52 3.13 6.63
C ARG A 15 3.32 4.27 7.26
N ASP A 16 3.99 5.08 6.44
CA ASP A 16 4.85 6.15 6.94
C ASP A 16 4.09 7.45 7.20
N ASN A 17 3.01 7.70 6.46
CA ASN A 17 2.09 8.81 6.71
C ASN A 17 0.68 8.50 6.17
N ARG A 18 -0.23 9.46 6.25
CA ARG A 18 -1.63 9.24 5.85
C ARG A 18 -1.80 8.82 4.38
N PHE A 19 -0.86 9.13 3.51
CA PHE A 19 -1.00 8.93 2.06
C PHE A 19 0.10 8.07 1.44
N ARG A 20 1.04 7.53 2.22
CA ARG A 20 2.12 6.69 1.71
C ARG A 20 2.35 5.49 2.61
N ALA A 21 2.69 4.36 1.99
CA ALA A 21 3.16 3.15 2.66
C ALA A 21 4.34 2.53 1.90
N TRP A 22 5.18 1.82 2.63
CA TRP A 22 6.16 0.91 2.09
C TRP A 22 5.54 -0.47 1.91
N VAL A 23 5.76 -1.07 0.74
CA VAL A 23 5.36 -2.44 0.41
C VAL A 23 6.54 -3.18 -0.20
N LEU A 24 6.57 -4.50 -0.02
CA LEU A 24 7.56 -5.39 -0.63
C LEU A 24 6.96 -6.05 -1.86
N ARG A 25 7.57 -5.84 -3.02
CA ARG A 25 7.19 -6.47 -4.30
C ARG A 25 8.44 -7.04 -4.95
N ASP A 26 8.44 -8.33 -5.28
CA ASP A 26 9.57 -9.01 -5.94
C ASP A 26 10.92 -8.83 -5.22
N GLY A 27 10.90 -8.74 -3.88
CA GLY A 27 12.09 -8.51 -3.05
C GLY A 27 12.53 -7.04 -2.94
N GLU A 28 11.85 -6.12 -3.62
CA GLU A 28 12.15 -4.69 -3.60
C GLU A 28 11.18 -3.91 -2.70
N LEU A 29 11.73 -3.00 -1.90
CA LEU A 29 10.95 -2.09 -1.07
C LEU A 29 10.54 -0.86 -1.90
N ILE A 30 9.23 -0.74 -2.17
CA ILE A 30 8.69 0.34 -3.01
C ILE A 30 7.63 1.15 -2.25
N SER A 31 7.47 2.43 -2.62
CA SER A 31 6.44 3.28 -2.03
C SER A 31 5.12 3.15 -2.80
N ALA A 32 4.01 2.99 -2.08
CA ALA A 32 2.65 2.96 -2.61
C ALA A 32 1.81 4.09 -2.02
N HIS A 33 0.96 4.71 -2.84
CA HIS A 33 -0.02 5.71 -2.38
C HIS A 33 -1.16 5.01 -1.62
N VAL A 34 -1.54 5.58 -0.48
CA VAL A 34 -2.69 5.14 0.33
C VAL A 34 -3.80 6.17 0.18
N PRO A 35 -4.82 5.93 -0.67
CA PRO A 35 -5.90 6.88 -0.92
C PRO A 35 -6.94 6.88 0.22
N ASN A 36 -6.49 6.97 1.48
CA ASN A 36 -7.36 6.95 2.64
C ASN A 36 -6.72 7.75 3.78
N SER A 37 -7.40 8.79 4.28
CA SER A 37 -6.90 9.65 5.36
C SER A 37 -7.13 9.09 6.78
N GLY A 38 -7.91 8.02 6.90
CA GLY A 38 -8.30 7.39 8.16
C GLY A 38 -7.23 6.46 8.74
N ARG A 39 -7.56 5.86 9.90
CA ARG A 39 -6.61 5.10 10.73
C ARG A 39 -6.23 3.73 10.15
N LEU A 40 -7.18 3.01 9.55
CA LEU A 40 -6.97 1.67 8.98
C LEU A 40 -6.32 0.67 9.96
N GLY A 41 -6.63 0.79 11.26
CA GLY A 41 -5.91 0.09 12.33
C GLY A 41 -6.04 -1.43 12.31
N GLU A 42 -7.06 -1.99 11.65
CA GLU A 42 -7.24 -3.44 11.48
C GLU A 42 -6.67 -3.97 10.14
N LEU A 43 -6.34 -3.06 9.21
CA LEU A 43 -5.94 -3.41 7.85
C LEU A 43 -4.44 -3.26 7.61
N LEU A 44 -3.78 -2.40 8.39
CA LEU A 44 -2.37 -2.03 8.22
C LEU A 44 -1.53 -2.43 9.44
N THR A 45 -1.86 -3.56 10.05
CA THR A 45 -1.10 -4.20 11.13
C THR A 45 0.04 -5.03 10.59
#